data_AF-A0A954CQ14-F1
#
_entry.id   AF-A0A954CQ14-F1
#
_cell.length_a   1.000
_cell.length_b   1.000
_cell.length_c   1.000
_cell.angle_alpha   90.00
_cell.angle_beta   90.00
_cell.angle_gamma   90.00
#
_symmetry.space_group_name_H-M   'P 1'
#
loop_
_entity.id
_entity.type
_entity.pdbx_description
1 polymer ?
#
loop_
_entity_poly.entity_id
_entity_poly.type
_entity_poly.pdbx_seq_one_letter_code
_entity_poly.pdbx_strand_id
1 'polypeptide(L)'
;QQMWLDAYRRIHDYLGADTLYSIGRRIPYSAQFPDEKMFDVPSALESIDVAYHMAHRGGEIGHYKYVEAGFDHYEIHCDNPYANEFDLGIIVSLVERFRGRLQFDVRYKQAAANPDEDNACVVEIVRV
;
A
#
# COMPACT_ATOMS: atom_id res chain seq x y z
N GLN A 1 15.83 3.71 7.28
CA GLN A 1 14.50 4.34 7.31
C GLN A 1 14.54 5.86 7.14
N GLN A 2 15.01 6.64 8.12
CA GLN A 2 14.70 8.10 8.18
C GLN A 2 15.07 8.93 6.94
N MET A 3 16.28 8.78 6.38
CA MET A 3 16.69 9.56 5.19
C MET A 3 15.77 9.33 3.99
N TRP A 4 15.17 8.14 3.89
CA TRP A 4 14.24 7.80 2.81
C TRP A 4 12.88 8.48 3.02
N LEU A 5 12.39 8.48 4.25
CA LEU A 5 11.16 9.18 4.63
C LEU A 5 11.30 10.70 4.42
N ASP A 6 12.44 11.26 4.78
CA ASP A 6 12.74 12.68 4.54
C ASP A 6 12.77 13.02 3.05
N ALA A 7 13.30 12.11 2.21
CA ALA A 7 13.31 12.27 0.77
C ALA A 7 11.90 12.21 0.18
N TYR A 8 11.06 11.28 0.64
CA TYR A 8 9.67 11.18 0.21
C TYR A 8 8.85 12.39 0.61
N ARG A 9 9.02 12.91 1.84
CA ARG A 9 8.40 14.16 2.25
C ARG A 9 8.79 15.33 1.35
N ARG A 10 10.08 15.44 1.00
CA ARG A 10 10.51 16.46 0.01
C ARG A 10 9.86 16.25 -1.35
N ILE A 11 9.81 15.01 -1.85
CA ILE A 11 9.14 14.73 -3.12
C ILE A 11 7.67 15.16 -3.06
N HIS A 12 6.98 14.89 -1.95
CA HIS A 12 5.62 15.37 -1.72
C HIS A 12 5.53 16.89 -1.80
N ASP A 13 6.34 17.60 -1.01
CA ASP A 13 6.32 19.06 -0.92
C ASP A 13 6.60 19.75 -2.27
N TYR A 14 7.44 19.14 -3.11
CA TYR A 14 7.86 19.73 -4.39
C TYR A 14 7.06 19.24 -5.60
N LEU A 15 6.61 17.99 -5.63
CA LEU A 15 6.02 17.33 -6.80
C LEU A 15 4.60 16.77 -6.54
N GLY A 16 4.13 16.81 -5.30
CA GLY A 16 2.77 16.46 -4.91
C GLY A 16 2.48 14.95 -4.77
N ALA A 17 1.28 14.70 -4.25
CA ALA A 17 0.66 13.39 -4.02
C ALA A 17 0.74 12.40 -5.20
N ASP A 18 0.43 12.87 -6.43
CA ASP A 18 0.43 12.01 -7.63
C ASP A 18 1.80 11.39 -7.94
N THR A 19 2.87 12.10 -7.57
CA THR A 19 4.24 11.59 -7.73
C THR A 19 4.50 10.46 -6.75
N LEU A 20 4.11 10.60 -5.48
CA LEU A 20 4.25 9.54 -4.49
C LEU A 20 3.39 8.31 -4.84
N TYR A 21 2.17 8.53 -5.31
CA TYR A 21 1.32 7.47 -5.85
C TYR A 21 2.02 6.70 -6.97
N SER A 22 2.61 7.42 -7.93
CA SER A 22 3.34 6.83 -9.06
C SER A 22 4.58 6.05 -8.61
N ILE A 23 5.30 6.53 -7.59
CA ILE A 23 6.43 5.80 -6.99
C ILE A 23 5.92 4.53 -6.30
N GLY A 24 4.86 4.62 -5.49
CA GLY A 24 4.25 3.47 -4.82
C GLY A 24 3.83 2.38 -5.80
N ARG A 25 3.21 2.77 -6.92
CA ARG A 25 2.87 1.87 -8.03
C ARG A 25 4.05 1.10 -8.61
N ARG A 26 5.28 1.59 -8.46
CA ARG A 26 6.47 0.93 -9.00
C ARG A 26 7.03 -0.14 -8.05
N ILE A 27 6.71 -0.08 -6.76
CA ILE A 27 7.28 -0.93 -5.71
C ILE A 27 7.10 -2.44 -5.98
N PRO A 28 5.93 -2.95 -6.42
CA PRO A 28 5.79 -4.38 -6.72
C PRO A 28 6.74 -4.91 -7.80
N TYR A 29 7.37 -4.02 -8.58
CA TYR A 29 8.32 -4.39 -9.64
C TYR A 29 9.79 -4.20 -9.25
N SER A 30 10.07 -3.55 -8.11
CA SER A 30 11.43 -3.21 -7.67
C SER A 30 11.80 -3.78 -6.31
N ALA A 31 10.81 -4.04 -5.44
CA ALA A 31 11.02 -4.69 -4.15
C ALA A 31 10.88 -6.21 -4.27
N GLN A 32 11.49 -6.93 -3.32
CA GLN A 32 11.32 -8.37 -3.22
C GLN A 32 9.97 -8.67 -2.56
N PHE A 33 9.07 -9.28 -3.32
CA PHE A 33 7.82 -9.83 -2.83
C PHE A 33 7.86 -11.36 -2.88
N PRO A 34 7.05 -12.05 -2.05
CA PRO A 34 6.85 -13.50 -2.17
C PRO A 34 5.88 -13.81 -3.33
N ASP A 35 6.27 -13.47 -4.56
CA ASP A 35 5.43 -13.58 -5.77
C ASP A 35 4.90 -15.01 -5.98
N GLU A 36 5.65 -16.03 -5.56
CA GLU A 36 5.25 -17.43 -5.65
C GLU A 36 4.03 -17.79 -4.77
N LYS A 37 3.62 -16.91 -3.88
CA LYS A 37 2.46 -17.08 -2.99
C LYS A 37 1.25 -16.25 -3.39
N MET A 38 1.36 -15.40 -4.42
CA MET A 38 0.28 -14.52 -4.86
C MET A 38 -0.54 -15.16 -5.99
N PHE A 39 -1.66 -15.76 -5.64
CA PHE A 39 -2.54 -16.45 -6.59
C PHE A 39 -3.84 -15.69 -6.88
N ASP A 40 -4.20 -14.79 -5.98
CA ASP A 40 -5.42 -14.00 -5.99
C ASP A 40 -5.21 -12.66 -5.26
N VAL A 41 -6.27 -11.84 -5.23
CA VAL A 41 -6.23 -10.53 -4.55
C VAL A 41 -5.92 -10.67 -3.05
N PRO A 42 -6.58 -11.55 -2.27
CA PRO A 42 -6.25 -11.74 -0.85
C PRO A 42 -4.77 -12.05 -0.60
N SER A 43 -4.21 -13.06 -1.28
CA SER A 43 -2.81 -13.46 -1.09
C SER A 43 -1.82 -12.38 -1.53
N ALA A 44 -2.17 -11.58 -2.54
CA ALA A 44 -1.38 -10.41 -2.91
C ALA A 44 -1.43 -9.29 -1.87
N LEU A 45 -2.59 -9.02 -1.26
CA LEU A 45 -2.74 -8.03 -0.21
C LEU A 45 -1.99 -8.43 1.07
N GLU A 46 -2.06 -9.70 1.48
CA GLU A 46 -1.30 -10.24 2.61
C GLU A 46 0.22 -10.14 2.40
N SER A 47 0.68 -10.27 1.14
CA SER A 47 2.10 -10.24 0.81
C SER A 47 2.78 -8.88 1.05
N ILE A 48 2.02 -7.80 1.14
CA ILE A 48 2.54 -6.43 1.32
C ILE A 48 3.32 -6.35 2.62
N ASP A 49 2.76 -6.85 3.71
CA ASP A 49 3.42 -6.79 5.02
C ASP A 49 4.68 -7.65 5.10
N VAL A 50 4.66 -8.80 4.42
CA VAL A 50 5.83 -9.67 4.31
C VAL A 50 6.96 -8.96 3.55
N ALA A 51 6.66 -8.39 2.38
CA ALA A 51 7.63 -7.64 1.59
C ALA A 51 8.15 -6.41 2.35
N TYR A 52 7.27 -5.74 3.09
CA TYR A 52 7.61 -4.60 3.93
C TYR A 52 8.65 -4.95 4.99
N HIS A 53 8.42 -6.02 5.76
CA HIS A 53 9.33 -6.46 6.80
C HIS A 53 10.61 -7.11 6.26
N MET A 54 10.58 -7.67 5.05
CA MET A 54 11.81 -8.14 4.37
C MET A 54 12.71 -6.99 3.94
N ALA A 55 12.13 -5.87 3.50
CA ALA A 55 12.84 -4.69 3.03
C ALA A 55 13.43 -3.83 4.16
N HIS A 56 12.95 -4.01 5.39
CA HIS A 56 13.32 -3.19 6.53
C HIS A 56 13.97 -4.01 7.66
N ARG A 57 14.90 -3.40 8.41
CA ARG A 57 15.59 -4.05 9.53
C ARG A 57 15.61 -3.14 10.75
N GLY A 58 15.09 -3.65 11.88
CA GLY A 58 15.13 -3.01 13.20
C GLY A 58 14.22 -1.79 13.37
N GLY A 59 13.88 -1.49 14.63
CA GLY A 59 13.03 -0.36 15.02
C GLY A 59 11.52 -0.63 14.92
N GLU A 60 10.73 0.32 15.42
CA GLU A 60 9.27 0.39 15.21
C GLU A 60 9.03 0.93 13.80
N ILE A 61 8.99 0.03 12.82
CA ILE A 61 8.73 0.38 11.41
C ILE A 61 7.24 0.37 11.09
N GLY A 62 6.39 -0.17 11.97
CA GLY A 62 4.99 -0.35 11.68
C GLY A 62 4.74 -1.57 10.79
N HIS A 63 3.57 -1.64 10.17
CA HIS A 63 3.10 -2.78 9.39
C HIS A 63 1.98 -2.40 8.41
N TYR A 64 1.71 -3.30 7.47
CA TYR A 64 0.44 -3.34 6.76
C TYR A 64 -0.40 -4.47 7.35
N LYS A 65 -1.69 -4.24 7.54
CA LYS A 65 -2.61 -5.28 8.02
C LYS A 65 -3.70 -5.54 6.99
N TYR A 66 -3.72 -6.76 6.47
CA TYR A 66 -4.83 -7.28 5.70
C TYR A 66 -6.02 -7.62 6.61
N VAL A 67 -7.22 -7.24 6.18
CA VAL A 67 -8.49 -7.55 6.86
C VAL A 67 -9.51 -8.00 5.82
N GLU A 68 -10.15 -9.15 6.07
CA GLU A 68 -11.32 -9.58 5.30
C GLU A 68 -12.58 -8.93 5.91
N ALA A 69 -13.17 -7.98 5.20
CA ALA A 69 -14.33 -7.19 5.64
C ALA A 69 -15.67 -7.77 5.16
N GLY A 70 -15.63 -8.76 4.27
CA GLY A 70 -16.79 -9.49 3.77
C GLY A 70 -16.47 -10.32 2.53
N PHE A 71 -17.50 -10.91 1.93
CA PHE A 71 -17.33 -11.63 0.67
C PHE A 71 -16.85 -10.68 -0.43
N ASP A 72 -15.66 -10.94 -0.96
CA ASP A 72 -15.01 -10.10 -1.98
C ASP A 72 -14.84 -8.63 -1.59
N HIS A 73 -14.70 -8.39 -0.28
CA HIS A 73 -14.48 -7.08 0.32
C HIS A 73 -13.32 -7.18 1.32
N TYR A 74 -12.26 -6.43 1.04
CA TYR A 74 -11.01 -6.45 1.81
C TYR A 74 -10.60 -5.05 2.21
N GLU A 75 -9.78 -4.96 3.26
CA GLU A 75 -9.14 -3.73 3.68
C GLU A 75 -7.63 -3.95 3.87
N ILE A 76 -6.86 -2.91 3.59
CA ILE A 76 -5.48 -2.77 4.06
C ILE A 76 -5.43 -1.60 5.03
N HIS A 77 -5.00 -1.88 6.25
CA HIS A 77 -4.71 -0.85 7.25
C HIS A 77 -3.21 -0.58 7.19
N CYS A 78 -2.87 0.66 6.88
CA CYS A 78 -1.51 1.15 6.81
C CYS A 78 -1.19 1.77 8.17
N ASP A 79 -0.31 1.14 8.94
CA ASP A 79 0.22 1.70 10.18
C ASP A 79 1.73 1.73 10.04
N ASN A 80 2.21 2.67 9.23
CA ASN A 80 3.61 2.77 8.83
C ASN A 80 3.97 4.25 8.60
N PRO A 81 5.24 4.63 8.42
CA PRO A 81 5.63 6.03 8.32
C PRO A 81 5.59 6.61 6.89
N TYR A 82 5.01 5.91 5.92
CA TYR A 82 4.92 6.36 4.53
C TYR A 82 3.66 7.18 4.29
N ALA A 83 3.72 8.10 3.33
CA ALA A 83 2.54 8.86 2.92
C ALA A 83 1.46 7.93 2.35
N ASN A 84 0.20 8.27 2.61
CA ASN A 84 -0.94 7.43 2.24
C ASN A 84 -1.01 7.16 0.73
N GLU A 85 -0.59 8.10 -0.11
CA GLU A 85 -0.63 7.96 -1.58
C GLU A 85 0.39 6.95 -2.08
N PHE A 86 1.56 6.89 -1.44
CA PHE A 86 2.57 5.88 -1.73
C PHE A 86 2.00 4.49 -1.45
N ASP A 87 1.36 4.31 -0.29
CA ASP A 87 0.71 3.05 0.09
C ASP A 87 -0.42 2.66 -0.86
N LEU A 88 -1.29 3.61 -1.22
CA LEU A 88 -2.35 3.40 -2.21
C LEU A 88 -1.78 2.95 -3.55
N GLY A 89 -0.66 3.53 -3.99
CA GLY A 89 0.03 3.13 -5.22
C GLY A 89 0.45 1.65 -5.20
N ILE A 90 1.00 1.17 -4.08
CA ILE A 90 1.38 -0.24 -3.91
C ILE A 90 0.14 -1.14 -4.04
N ILE A 91 -0.90 -0.82 -3.28
CA ILE A 91 -2.13 -1.62 -3.19
C ILE A 91 -2.81 -1.72 -4.55
N VAL A 92 -3.02 -0.56 -5.22
CA VAL A 92 -3.60 -0.53 -6.56
C VAL A 92 -2.78 -1.38 -7.51
N SER A 93 -1.45 -1.21 -7.54
CA SER A 93 -0.62 -1.95 -8.50
C SER A 93 -0.65 -3.47 -8.29
N LEU A 94 -0.83 -3.96 -7.06
CA LEU A 94 -0.96 -5.39 -6.79
C LEU A 94 -2.34 -5.91 -7.21
N VAL A 95 -3.42 -5.22 -6.85
CA VAL A 95 -4.79 -5.59 -7.25
C VAL A 95 -4.93 -5.62 -8.77
N GLU A 96 -4.30 -4.69 -9.47
CA GLU A 96 -4.31 -4.61 -10.94
C GLU A 96 -3.74 -5.85 -11.64
N ARG A 97 -2.84 -6.61 -10.99
CA ARG A 97 -2.29 -7.87 -11.53
C ARG A 97 -3.36 -8.93 -11.77
N PHE A 98 -4.54 -8.80 -11.13
CA PHE A 98 -5.61 -9.79 -11.15
C PHE A 98 -6.87 -9.36 -11.93
N ARG A 99 -6.84 -8.18 -12.58
CA ARG A 99 -7.97 -7.57 -13.32
C ARG A 99 -8.61 -8.44 -14.42
N GLY A 100 -7.97 -9.53 -14.83
CA GLY A 100 -8.50 -10.44 -15.86
C GLY A 100 -9.59 -11.41 -15.40
N ARG A 101 -9.60 -11.85 -14.13
CA ARG A 101 -10.62 -12.79 -13.63
C ARG A 101 -11.81 -12.07 -12.99
N LEU A 102 -11.55 -10.96 -12.31
CA LEU A 102 -12.49 -10.24 -11.44
C LEU A 102 -12.09 -8.75 -11.41
N GLN A 103 -13.05 -7.85 -11.34
CA GLN A 103 -12.79 -6.41 -11.24
C GLN A 103 -12.95 -5.96 -9.79
N PHE A 104 -12.04 -5.11 -9.32
CA PHE A 104 -12.09 -4.55 -7.97
C PHE A 104 -11.92 -3.03 -8.05
N ASP A 105 -12.76 -2.32 -7.30
CA ASP A 105 -12.58 -0.92 -6.95
C ASP A 105 -11.64 -0.81 -5.74
N VAL A 106 -10.74 0.17 -5.75
CA VAL A 106 -9.73 0.39 -4.70
C VAL A 106 -9.76 1.86 -4.32
N ARG A 107 -10.09 2.16 -3.06
CA ARG A 107 -10.23 3.54 -2.59
C ARG A 107 -9.99 3.65 -1.08
N TYR A 108 -9.72 4.85 -0.59
CA TYR A 108 -9.71 5.07 0.86
C TYR A 108 -11.11 4.86 1.44
N LYS A 109 -11.22 4.05 2.49
CA LYS A 109 -12.46 3.89 3.26
C LYS A 109 -12.83 5.17 4.00
N GLN A 110 -11.82 5.89 4.47
CA GLN A 110 -11.94 7.21 5.05
C GLN A 110 -10.70 8.02 4.70
N ALA A 111 -10.89 9.29 4.31
CA ALA A 111 -9.76 10.21 4.17
C ALA A 111 -9.10 10.40 5.54
N ALA A 112 -7.76 10.41 5.58
CA ALA A 112 -7.03 10.77 6.79
C ALA A 112 -7.52 12.14 7.31
N ALA A 113 -7.64 12.27 8.63
CA ALA A 113 -8.11 13.51 9.24
C ALA A 113 -7.13 14.65 8.94
N ASN A 114 -5.83 14.34 8.91
CA ASN A 114 -4.79 15.24 8.43
C ASN A 114 -3.84 14.50 7.48
N PRO A 115 -4.09 14.45 6.16
CA PRO A 115 -3.34 13.61 5.21
C PRO A 115 -1.84 13.90 5.14
N ASP A 116 -1.43 15.12 5.48
CA ASP A 116 -0.04 15.57 5.48
C ASP A 116 0.73 15.17 6.77
N GLU A 117 0.01 14.77 7.83
CA GLU A 117 0.59 14.45 9.15
C GLU A 117 0.31 13.00 9.58
N ASP A 118 -0.82 12.43 9.14
CA ASP A 118 -1.27 11.08 9.48
C ASP A 118 -0.87 10.09 8.37
N ASN A 119 0.23 9.37 8.58
CA ASN A 119 0.66 8.25 7.74
C ASN A 119 -0.16 6.96 8.00
N ALA A 120 -1.40 7.11 8.46
CA ALA A 120 -2.29 6.01 8.77
C ALA A 120 -3.47 6.00 7.77
N CYS A 121 -3.55 4.95 6.96
CA CYS A 121 -4.65 4.77 6.00
C CYS A 121 -5.46 3.50 6.24
N VAL A 122 -6.72 3.54 5.82
CA VAL A 122 -7.52 2.34 5.56
C VAL A 122 -7.98 2.40 4.11
N VAL A 123 -7.45 1.48 3.30
CA VAL A 123 -7.83 1.32 1.90
C VAL A 123 -8.80 0.15 1.80
N GLU A 124 -9.98 0.37 1.24
CA GLU A 124 -10.95 -0.68 0.93
C GLU A 124 -10.80 -1.16 -0.52
N ILE A 125 -10.97 -2.46 -0.71
CA ILE A 125 -10.89 -3.17 -1.98
C ILE A 125 -12.19 -3.96 -2.13
N VAL A 126 -13.05 -3.57 -3.07
CA VAL A 126 -14.40 -4.12 -3.23
C VAL A 126 -14.58 -4.63 -4.64
N ARG A 127 -15.06 -5.87 -4.81
CA ARG A 127 -15.39 -6.38 -6.14
C ARG A 127 -16.54 -5.60 -6.78
N VAL A 128 -16.40 -5.30 -8.07
CA VAL A 128 -17.41 -4.65 -8.92
C VAL A 128 -17.98 -5.58 -9.98
#